data_AF-A0A958N4R5-F1
#
_entry.id   AF-A0A958N4R5-F1
#
_cell.length_a   1.000
_cell.length_b   1.000
_cell.length_c   1.000
_cell.angle_alpha   90.00
_cell.angle_beta   90.00
_cell.angle_gamma   90.00
#
_symmetry.space_group_name_H-M   'P 1'
#
loop_
_entity.id
_entity.type
_entity.pdbx_description
1 polymer ?
#
loop_
_entity_poly.entity_id
_entity_poly.type
_entity_poly.pdbx_seq_one_letter_code
_entity_poly.pdbx_strand_id
1 'polypeptide(L)'
;MFILYQSQLAPFNDMVQMFSQLGMGAISLLEAALLLLLIPLRIYTPTSQLDSNISYWQFIKKHIAPLAAESIRMTAFVILWGLLLIIPGLFKQIRWYFVPFVVITDKKYQSGEVDALDRSNSLINGITLLVGIIILTDFVIQYLIDSYGQSFQGPLKFFGLFTAGILTLGVSIYSYILLYSLFKKRNAEVPYSED
;
A
#
# COMPACT_ATOMS: atom_id res chain seq x y z
N MET A 1 36.39 -7.91 33.60
CA MET A 1 36.63 -8.59 32.29
C MET A 1 35.38 -8.61 31.41
N PHE A 2 34.19 -8.91 31.93
CA PHE A 2 32.92 -8.92 31.17
C PHE A 2 32.54 -7.55 30.54
N ILE A 3 32.78 -6.43 31.26
CA ILE A 3 32.48 -5.07 30.77
C ILE A 3 33.35 -4.68 29.56
N LEU A 4 34.63 -5.07 29.56
CA LEU A 4 35.56 -4.82 28.45
C LEU A 4 35.21 -5.64 27.21
N TYR A 5 34.63 -6.84 27.39
CA TYR A 5 34.16 -7.67 26.29
C TYR A 5 32.89 -7.09 25.64
N GLN A 6 31.94 -6.59 26.45
CA GLN A 6 30.76 -5.92 25.91
C GLN A 6 31.08 -4.61 25.18
N SER A 7 32.05 -3.82 25.66
CA SER A 7 32.46 -2.59 24.97
C SER A 7 33.09 -2.84 23.59
N GLN A 8 33.70 -4.01 23.37
CA GLN A 8 34.26 -4.38 22.07
C GLN A 8 33.20 -4.87 21.07
N LEU A 9 32.05 -5.36 21.55
CA LEU A 9 30.95 -5.85 20.71
C LEU A 9 29.92 -4.78 20.32
N ALA A 10 29.87 -3.66 21.05
CA ALA A 10 28.99 -2.53 20.75
C ALA A 10 29.08 -2.03 19.29
N PRO A 11 30.27 -1.73 18.72
CA PRO A 11 30.35 -1.22 17.35
C PRO A 11 29.91 -2.25 16.30
N PHE A 12 30.08 -3.55 16.58
CA PHE A 12 29.61 -4.60 15.68
C PHE A 12 28.08 -4.70 15.67
N ASN A 13 27.44 -4.58 16.84
CA ASN A 13 25.98 -4.58 16.94
C ASN A 13 25.35 -3.36 16.24
N ASP A 14 25.95 -2.18 16.39
CA ASP A 14 25.47 -0.95 15.73
C ASP A 14 25.56 -1.07 14.21
N MET A 15 26.67 -1.62 13.71
CA MET A 15 26.87 -1.87 12.29
C MET A 15 25.84 -2.87 11.73
N VAL A 16 25.60 -3.99 12.44
CA VAL A 16 24.58 -4.98 12.06
C VAL A 16 23.19 -4.37 12.07
N GLN A 17 22.87 -3.53 13.05
CA GLN A 17 21.59 -2.83 13.13
C GLN A 17 21.42 -1.85 11.96
N MET A 18 22.45 -1.08 11.62
CA MET A 18 22.42 -0.16 10.49
C MET A 18 22.22 -0.91 9.15
N PHE A 19 22.96 -1.99 8.92
CA PHE A 19 22.76 -2.82 7.72
C PHE A 19 21.36 -3.45 7.67
N SER A 20 20.84 -3.89 8.81
CA SER A 20 19.47 -4.41 8.90
C SER A 20 18.44 -3.34 8.56
N GLN A 21 18.60 -2.11 9.04
CA GLN A 21 17.70 -0.99 8.73
C GLN A 21 17.77 -0.59 7.25
N LEU A 22 18.98 -0.52 6.67
CA LEU A 22 19.15 -0.26 5.24
C LEU A 22 18.51 -1.38 4.39
N GLY A 23 18.69 -2.63 4.80
CA GLY A 23 18.05 -3.79 4.16
C GLY A 23 16.53 -3.71 4.20
N MET A 24 15.95 -3.41 5.37
CA MET A 24 14.50 -3.21 5.50
C MET A 24 14.02 -2.05 4.62
N GLY A 25 14.72 -0.90 4.63
CA GLY A 25 14.36 0.24 3.78
C GLY A 25 14.39 -0.10 2.29
N ALA A 26 15.41 -0.83 1.82
CA ALA A 26 15.49 -1.27 0.43
C ALA A 26 14.36 -2.25 0.06
N ILE A 27 14.03 -3.18 0.95
CA ILE A 27 12.90 -4.10 0.76
C ILE A 27 11.59 -3.33 0.69
N SER A 28 11.35 -2.38 1.59
CA SER A 28 10.13 -1.56 1.58
C SER A 28 10.01 -0.70 0.32
N LEU A 29 11.13 -0.14 -0.18
CA LEU A 29 11.14 0.59 -1.45
C LEU A 29 10.85 -0.33 -2.64
N LEU A 30 11.41 -1.55 -2.62
CA LEU A 30 11.15 -2.54 -3.65
C LEU A 30 9.70 -3.02 -3.61
N GLU A 31 9.14 -3.25 -2.42
CA GLU A 31 7.72 -3.57 -2.24
C GLU A 31 6.82 -2.45 -2.74
N ALA A 32 7.10 -1.20 -2.35
CA ALA A 32 6.35 -0.04 -2.83
C ALA A 32 6.43 0.09 -4.36
N ALA A 33 7.62 -0.08 -4.94
CA ALA A 33 7.81 -0.04 -6.39
C ALA A 33 7.09 -1.20 -7.09
N LEU A 34 7.14 -2.41 -6.54
CA LEU A 34 6.45 -3.57 -7.07
C LEU A 34 4.93 -3.39 -7.00
N LEU A 35 4.38 -2.91 -5.88
CA LEU A 35 2.96 -2.65 -5.76
C LEU A 35 2.52 -1.51 -6.70
N LEU A 36 3.32 -0.45 -6.79
CA LEU A 36 3.03 0.70 -7.63
C LEU A 36 3.18 0.40 -9.13
N LEU A 37 4.02 -0.57 -9.52
CA LEU A 37 4.24 -0.93 -10.92
C LEU A 37 3.47 -2.17 -11.36
N LEU A 38 3.60 -3.29 -10.64
CA LEU A 38 3.01 -4.58 -11.04
C LEU A 38 1.50 -4.51 -11.08
N ILE A 39 0.90 -3.72 -10.21
CA ILE A 39 -0.54 -3.75 -10.09
C ILE A 39 -1.23 -2.97 -11.21
N PRO A 40 -0.85 -1.71 -11.52
CA PRO A 40 -1.36 -1.08 -12.73
C PRO A 40 -1.05 -1.91 -13.97
N LEU A 41 0.14 -2.53 -14.06
CA LEU A 41 0.49 -3.42 -15.17
C LEU A 41 -0.49 -4.59 -15.32
N ARG A 42 -0.72 -5.36 -14.25
CA ARG A 42 -1.58 -6.56 -14.25
C ARG A 42 -3.06 -6.23 -14.40
N ILE A 43 -3.49 -5.09 -13.90
CA ILE A 43 -4.87 -4.61 -14.03
C ILE A 43 -5.13 -4.07 -15.44
N TYR A 44 -4.13 -3.47 -16.09
CA TYR A 44 -4.26 -2.92 -17.44
C TYR A 44 -4.19 -3.99 -18.53
N THR A 45 -3.40 -5.07 -18.33
CA THR A 45 -3.16 -6.12 -19.35
C THR A 45 -4.41 -6.78 -19.94
N PRO A 46 -5.47 -7.10 -19.19
CA PRO A 46 -6.64 -7.79 -19.75
C PRO A 46 -7.68 -6.87 -20.39
N THR A 47 -7.61 -5.55 -20.18
CA THR A 47 -8.70 -4.63 -20.54
C THR A 47 -8.41 -3.78 -21.78
N SER A 48 -7.14 -3.66 -22.18
CA SER A 48 -6.74 -3.03 -23.43
C SER A 48 -6.01 -4.06 -24.27
N GLN A 49 -6.44 -4.24 -25.53
CA GLN A 49 -5.55 -4.65 -26.61
C GLN A 49 -4.34 -3.72 -26.52
N LEU A 50 -3.27 -4.18 -25.86
CA LEU A 50 -2.06 -3.41 -25.70
C LEU A 50 -1.53 -3.19 -27.11
N ASP A 51 -1.73 -1.98 -27.63
CA ASP A 51 -0.90 -1.47 -28.71
C ASP A 51 0.53 -1.79 -28.28
N SER A 52 1.17 -2.72 -28.97
CA SER A 52 2.45 -3.33 -28.58
C SER A 52 3.62 -2.34 -28.67
N ASN A 53 3.32 -1.05 -28.71
CA ASN A 53 4.24 0.05 -28.98
C ASN A 53 4.05 1.24 -28.01
N ILE A 54 3.33 1.07 -26.89
CA ILE A 54 3.26 2.11 -25.86
C ILE A 54 4.62 2.18 -25.16
N SER A 55 5.28 3.35 -25.27
CA SER A 55 6.56 3.60 -24.60
C SER A 55 6.38 3.58 -23.08
N TYR A 56 7.33 2.98 -22.35
CA TYR A 56 7.33 2.96 -20.87
C TYR A 56 7.11 4.34 -20.25
N TRP A 57 7.65 5.40 -20.86
CA TRP A 57 7.46 6.78 -20.41
C TRP A 57 6.02 7.28 -20.55
N GLN A 58 5.31 6.86 -21.60
CA GLN A 58 3.91 7.20 -21.79
C GLN A 58 3.05 6.50 -20.73
N PHE A 59 3.36 5.26 -20.39
CA PHE A 59 2.68 4.55 -19.30
C PHE A 59 2.87 5.25 -17.95
N ILE A 60 4.12 5.61 -17.60
CA ILE A 60 4.42 6.33 -16.36
C ILE A 60 3.67 7.66 -16.30
N LYS A 61 3.73 8.48 -17.37
CA LYS A 61 3.01 9.76 -17.39
C LYS A 61 1.50 9.59 -17.32
N LYS A 62 0.94 8.56 -17.97
CA LYS A 62 -0.50 8.34 -18.05
C LYS A 62 -1.11 7.76 -16.78
N HIS A 63 -0.38 6.90 -16.06
CA HIS A 63 -0.95 6.16 -14.92
C HIS A 63 -0.26 6.47 -13.59
N ILE A 64 1.08 6.60 -13.58
CA ILE A 64 1.83 6.77 -12.34
C ILE A 64 1.79 8.20 -11.83
N ALA A 65 1.93 9.20 -12.71
CA ALA A 65 1.89 10.60 -12.29
C ALA A 65 0.53 11.02 -11.70
N PRO A 66 -0.62 10.69 -12.32
CA PRO A 66 -1.93 10.94 -11.72
C PRO A 66 -2.12 10.19 -10.40
N LEU A 67 -1.69 8.93 -10.33
CA LEU A 67 -1.78 8.13 -9.10
C LEU A 67 -0.99 8.77 -7.95
N ALA A 68 0.23 9.24 -8.22
CA ALA A 68 1.06 9.92 -7.23
C ALA A 68 0.41 11.24 -6.78
N ALA A 69 -0.09 12.05 -7.70
CA ALA A 69 -0.77 13.31 -7.38
C ALA A 69 -1.99 13.07 -6.48
N GLU A 70 -2.82 12.08 -6.82
CA GLU A 70 -4.00 11.71 -6.03
C GLU A 70 -3.65 11.11 -4.67
N SER A 71 -2.58 10.31 -4.60
CA SER A 71 -2.09 9.76 -3.33
C SER A 71 -1.61 10.86 -2.39
N ILE A 72 -0.92 11.87 -2.91
CA ILE A 72 -0.50 13.06 -2.15
C ILE A 72 -1.73 13.85 -1.68
N ARG A 73 -2.69 14.10 -2.58
CA ARG A 73 -3.94 14.82 -2.26
C ARG A 73 -4.70 14.11 -1.14
N MET A 74 -4.91 12.80 -1.27
CA MET A 74 -5.54 11.97 -0.24
C MET A 74 -4.80 12.08 1.10
N THR A 75 -3.48 11.90 1.09
CA THR A 75 -2.66 11.90 2.30
C THR A 75 -2.75 13.25 3.02
N ALA A 76 -2.69 14.36 2.28
CA ALA A 76 -2.84 15.70 2.85
C ALA A 76 -4.20 15.87 3.55
N PHE A 77 -5.29 15.40 2.94
CA PHE A 77 -6.61 15.45 3.57
C PHE A 77 -6.70 14.55 4.80
N VAL A 78 -6.16 13.32 4.76
CA VAL A 78 -6.16 12.41 5.91
C VAL A 78 -5.38 13.01 7.07
N ILE A 79 -4.23 13.63 6.81
CA ILE A 79 -3.44 14.33 7.83
C ILE A 79 -4.23 15.50 8.41
N LEU A 80 -4.84 16.35 7.58
CA LEU A 80 -5.61 17.50 8.04
C LEU A 80 -6.77 17.06 8.94
N TRP A 81 -7.51 16.03 8.53
CA TRP A 81 -8.61 15.49 9.34
C TRP A 81 -8.11 14.77 10.59
N GLY A 82 -6.99 14.03 10.52
CA GLY A 82 -6.39 13.32 11.65
C GLY A 82 -5.84 14.25 12.72
N LEU A 83 -5.27 15.39 12.31
CA LEU A 83 -4.83 16.46 13.22
C LEU A 83 -6.01 17.14 13.92
N LEU A 84 -7.14 17.27 13.23
CA LEU A 84 -8.34 17.87 13.81
C LEU A 84 -9.02 16.89 14.77
N LEU A 85 -9.24 15.64 14.34
CA LEU A 85 -9.82 14.56 15.12
C LEU A 85 -9.41 13.18 14.54
N ILE A 86 -8.86 12.29 15.36
CA ILE A 86 -8.34 10.98 14.91
C ILE A 86 -9.41 10.11 14.24
N ILE A 87 -10.59 9.97 14.86
CA ILE A 87 -11.68 9.09 14.39
C ILE A 87 -12.19 9.48 12.99
N PRO A 88 -12.58 10.74 12.69
CA PRO A 88 -13.01 11.12 11.35
C PRO A 88 -11.87 11.05 10.32
N GLY A 89 -10.62 11.24 10.72
CA GLY A 89 -9.45 11.00 9.86
C GLY A 89 -9.38 9.55 9.38
N LEU A 90 -9.51 8.58 10.30
CA LEU A 90 -9.56 7.15 9.96
C LEU A 90 -10.74 6.82 9.04
N PHE A 91 -11.92 7.37 9.32
CA PHE A 91 -13.10 7.12 8.50
C PHE A 91 -12.94 7.66 7.07
N LYS A 92 -12.30 8.82 6.91
CA LYS A 92 -11.95 9.37 5.59
C LYS A 92 -10.90 8.53 4.87
N GLN A 93 -9.89 8.06 5.58
CA GLN A 93 -8.89 7.16 5.00
C GLN A 93 -9.52 5.88 4.44
N ILE A 94 -10.44 5.26 5.19
CA ILE A 94 -11.18 4.08 4.71
C ILE A 94 -11.99 4.42 3.46
N ARG A 95 -12.67 5.57 3.40
CA ARG A 95 -13.46 6.01 2.24
C ARG A 95 -12.64 6.30 0.98
N TRP A 96 -11.35 6.57 1.12
CA TRP A 96 -10.45 6.84 0.00
C TRP A 96 -9.54 5.67 -0.35
N TYR A 97 -9.74 4.52 0.30
CA TYR A 97 -8.93 3.33 0.06
C TYR A 97 -9.04 2.81 -1.38
N PHE A 98 -10.12 3.13 -2.11
CA PHE A 98 -10.30 2.73 -3.51
C PHE A 98 -9.79 3.73 -4.54
N VAL A 99 -9.31 4.91 -4.14
CA VAL A 99 -8.79 5.93 -5.07
C VAL A 99 -7.72 5.39 -6.01
N PRO A 100 -6.71 4.62 -5.57
CA PRO A 100 -5.71 4.06 -6.50
C PRO A 100 -6.34 3.22 -7.62
N PHE A 101 -7.35 2.42 -7.28
CA PHE A 101 -8.06 1.58 -8.24
C PHE A 101 -8.88 2.41 -9.22
N VAL A 102 -9.57 3.45 -8.74
CA VAL A 102 -10.32 4.39 -9.58
C VAL A 102 -9.38 5.05 -10.57
N VAL A 103 -8.26 5.62 -10.12
CA VAL A 103 -7.29 6.31 -10.98
C VAL A 103 -6.75 5.40 -12.09
N ILE A 104 -6.47 4.14 -11.76
CA ILE A 104 -5.89 3.19 -12.70
C ILE A 104 -6.95 2.64 -13.68
N THR A 105 -8.17 2.37 -13.23
CA THR A 105 -9.14 1.54 -13.98
C THR A 105 -10.35 2.29 -14.52
N ASP A 106 -10.70 3.42 -13.92
CA ASP A 106 -11.94 4.12 -14.23
C ASP A 106 -11.73 4.99 -15.49
N LYS A 107 -12.46 4.65 -16.56
CA LYS A 107 -12.40 5.38 -17.82
C LYS A 107 -12.96 6.81 -17.70
N LYS A 108 -13.97 7.03 -16.86
CA LYS A 108 -14.56 8.36 -16.66
C LYS A 108 -13.63 9.27 -15.86
N TYR A 109 -12.89 8.71 -14.91
CA TYR A 109 -11.80 9.45 -14.28
C TYR A 109 -10.74 9.86 -15.32
N GLN A 110 -10.34 8.93 -16.20
CA GLN A 110 -9.35 9.21 -17.24
C GLN A 110 -9.80 10.26 -18.27
N SER A 111 -11.11 10.38 -18.53
CA SER A 111 -11.66 11.46 -19.36
C SER A 111 -11.89 12.77 -18.61
N GLY A 112 -11.66 12.80 -17.28
CA GLY A 112 -11.88 13.98 -16.44
C GLY A 112 -13.35 14.23 -16.10
N GLU A 113 -14.23 13.27 -16.34
CA GLU A 113 -15.67 13.38 -16.08
C GLU A 113 -16.02 13.20 -14.60
N VAL A 114 -15.17 12.52 -13.82
CA VAL A 114 -15.46 12.15 -12.43
C VAL A 114 -14.22 12.35 -11.56
N ASP A 115 -14.40 12.92 -10.35
CA ASP A 115 -13.34 13.01 -9.34
C ASP A 115 -13.10 11.66 -8.64
N ALA A 116 -11.83 11.29 -8.46
CA ALA A 116 -11.47 9.99 -7.88
C ALA A 116 -11.90 9.82 -6.41
N LEU A 117 -11.89 10.89 -5.61
CA LEU A 117 -12.28 10.84 -4.20
C LEU A 117 -13.77 10.60 -4.06
N ASP A 118 -14.58 11.28 -4.88
CA ASP A 118 -16.04 11.14 -4.88
C ASP A 118 -16.46 9.76 -5.39
N ARG A 119 -15.82 9.28 -6.47
CA ARG A 119 -16.05 7.92 -6.95
C ARG A 119 -15.64 6.88 -5.92
N SER A 120 -14.47 7.00 -5.29
CA SER A 120 -14.06 6.10 -4.21
C SER A 120 -15.05 6.10 -3.06
N ASN A 121 -15.51 7.28 -2.65
CA ASN A 121 -16.47 7.43 -1.56
C ASN A 121 -17.82 6.76 -1.88
N SER A 122 -18.33 6.91 -3.11
CA SER A 122 -19.57 6.24 -3.54
C SER A 122 -19.43 4.72 -3.58
N LEU A 123 -18.29 4.19 -4.02
CA LEU A 123 -18.01 2.76 -4.08
C LEU A 123 -17.92 2.11 -2.68
N ILE A 124 -17.32 2.81 -1.72
CA ILE A 124 -17.12 2.34 -0.35
C ILE A 124 -18.36 2.56 0.53
N ASN A 125 -19.29 3.43 0.10
CA ASN A 125 -20.53 3.63 0.83
C ASN A 125 -21.32 2.32 0.93
N GLY A 126 -21.83 2.03 2.14
CA GLY A 126 -22.50 0.76 2.47
C GLY A 126 -21.58 -0.42 2.82
N ILE A 127 -20.28 -0.36 2.49
CA ILE A 127 -19.30 -1.40 2.84
C ILE A 127 -18.12 -0.87 3.67
N THR A 128 -18.22 0.36 4.19
CA THR A 128 -17.12 1.02 4.90
C THR A 128 -16.62 0.21 6.10
N LEU A 129 -17.53 -0.42 6.85
CA LEU A 129 -17.16 -1.26 8.00
C LEU A 129 -16.41 -2.51 7.54
N LEU A 130 -16.83 -3.16 6.45
CA LEU A 130 -16.14 -4.32 5.89
C LEU A 130 -14.71 -3.96 5.45
N VAL A 131 -14.55 -2.85 4.72
CA VAL A 131 -13.23 -2.34 4.31
C VAL A 131 -12.39 -2.00 5.53
N GLY A 132 -12.98 -1.37 6.55
CA GLY A 132 -12.33 -1.08 7.82
C GLY A 132 -11.83 -2.35 8.54
N ILE A 133 -12.63 -3.42 8.59
CA ILE A 133 -12.24 -4.70 9.17
C ILE A 133 -11.07 -5.32 8.38
N ILE A 134 -11.11 -5.27 7.05
CA ILE A 134 -10.02 -5.78 6.22
C ILE A 134 -8.71 -5.03 6.53
N ILE A 135 -8.74 -3.70 6.56
CA ILE A 135 -7.57 -2.86 6.87
C ILE A 135 -7.07 -3.13 8.30
N LEU A 136 -7.97 -3.23 9.27
CA LEU A 136 -7.61 -3.51 10.66
C LEU A 136 -6.97 -4.91 10.79
N THR A 137 -7.52 -5.91 10.10
CA THR A 137 -6.98 -7.27 10.10
C THR A 137 -5.60 -7.30 9.48
N ASP A 138 -5.42 -6.60 8.36
CA ASP A 138 -4.13 -6.45 7.70
C ASP A 138 -3.09 -5.80 8.63
N PHE A 139 -3.46 -4.71 9.31
CA PHE A 139 -2.61 -4.05 10.29
C PHE A 139 -2.22 -4.98 11.46
N VAL A 140 -3.18 -5.74 12.01
CA VAL A 140 -2.90 -6.70 13.09
C VAL A 140 -1.96 -7.80 12.61
N ILE A 141 -2.15 -8.34 11.41
CA ILE A 141 -1.27 -9.38 10.85
C ILE A 141 0.14 -8.82 10.64
N GLN A 142 0.29 -7.62 10.08
CA GLN A 142 1.60 -6.98 9.91
C GLN A 142 2.31 -6.80 11.26
N TYR A 143 1.59 -6.30 12.27
CA TYR A 143 2.14 -6.17 13.62
C TYR A 143 2.64 -7.50 14.20
N LEU A 144 1.89 -8.59 13.97
CA LEU A 144 2.30 -9.93 14.42
C LEU A 144 3.53 -10.44 13.68
N ILE A 145 3.63 -10.19 12.37
CA ILE A 145 4.79 -10.55 11.55
C ILE A 145 6.05 -9.79 12.01
N ASP A 146 5.92 -8.49 12.25
CA ASP A 146 7.02 -7.66 12.76
C ASP A 146 7.47 -8.13 14.15
N SER A 147 6.51 -8.40 15.03
CA SER A 147 6.77 -8.94 16.38
C SER A 147 7.50 -10.28 16.32
N TYR A 148 7.10 -11.16 15.39
CA TYR A 148 7.79 -12.42 15.13
C TYR A 148 9.24 -12.19 14.68
N GLY A 149 9.47 -11.29 13.71
CA GLY A 149 10.81 -10.97 13.22
C GLY A 149 11.74 -10.44 14.32
N GLN A 150 11.21 -9.62 15.24
CA GLN A 150 11.97 -9.04 16.36
C GLN A 150 12.20 -10.01 17.54
N SER A 151 11.50 -11.15 17.59
CA SER A 151 11.63 -12.12 18.68
C SER A 151 12.98 -12.86 18.68
N PHE A 152 13.72 -12.82 17.56
CA PHE A 152 15.01 -13.48 17.41
C PHE A 152 16.18 -12.57 17.81
N GLN A 153 17.22 -13.15 18.42
CA GLN A 153 18.44 -12.46 18.84
C GLN A 153 19.68 -13.00 18.13
N GLY A 154 20.76 -12.21 18.14
CA GLY A 154 22.05 -12.59 17.56
C GLY A 154 21.97 -12.88 16.05
N PRO A 155 22.76 -13.84 15.53
CA PRO A 155 22.76 -14.19 14.11
C PRO A 155 21.40 -14.67 13.57
N LEU A 156 20.56 -15.26 14.43
CA LEU A 156 19.21 -15.72 14.05
C LEU A 156 18.25 -14.56 13.76
N LYS A 157 18.54 -13.35 14.25
CA LYS A 157 17.75 -12.15 13.98
C LYS A 157 17.66 -11.85 12.48
N PHE A 158 18.75 -12.09 11.73
CA PHE A 158 18.74 -11.92 10.28
C PHE A 158 17.69 -12.81 9.61
N PHE A 159 17.67 -14.11 9.95
CA PHE A 159 16.69 -15.05 9.40
C PHE A 159 15.27 -14.71 9.83
N GLY A 160 15.06 -14.34 11.10
CA GLY A 160 13.76 -13.89 11.60
C GLY A 160 13.20 -12.71 10.81
N LEU A 161 14.00 -11.66 10.61
CA LEU A 161 13.61 -10.48 9.84
C LEU A 161 13.42 -10.79 8.35
N PHE A 162 14.26 -11.65 7.77
CA PHE A 162 14.11 -12.07 6.38
C PHE A 162 12.80 -12.83 6.15
N THR A 163 12.48 -13.79 7.01
CA THR A 163 11.20 -14.52 6.97
C THR A 163 10.03 -13.57 7.18
N ALA A 164 10.12 -12.65 8.13
CA ALA A 164 9.10 -11.63 8.35
C ALA A 164 8.87 -10.80 7.07
N GLY A 165 9.92 -10.34 6.40
CA GLY A 165 9.80 -9.61 5.14
C GLY A 165 9.10 -10.38 4.02
N ILE A 166 9.37 -11.69 3.87
CA ILE A 166 8.65 -12.55 2.91
C ILE A 166 7.17 -12.66 3.27
N LEU A 167 6.85 -12.85 4.55
CA LEU A 167 5.46 -12.95 5.02
C LEU A 167 4.72 -11.63 4.80
N THR A 168 5.34 -10.49 5.13
CA THR A 168 4.78 -9.15 4.88
C THR A 168 4.45 -8.98 3.41
N LEU A 169 5.39 -9.27 2.51
CA LEU A 169 5.15 -9.18 1.07
C LEU A 169 3.98 -10.08 0.62
N GLY A 170 3.89 -11.30 1.14
CA GLY A 170 2.79 -12.23 0.84
C GLY A 170 1.43 -11.70 1.30
N VAL A 171 1.37 -11.16 2.52
CA VAL A 171 0.16 -10.55 3.08
C VAL A 171 -0.23 -9.30 2.30
N SER A 172 0.71 -8.41 2.00
CA SER A 172 0.47 -7.21 1.19
C SER A 172 -0.12 -7.56 -0.18
N ILE A 173 0.44 -8.56 -0.88
CA ILE A 173 -0.10 -9.01 -2.17
C ILE A 173 -1.52 -9.56 -2.01
N TYR A 174 -1.75 -10.42 -1.01
CA TYR A 174 -3.06 -11.02 -0.77
C TYR A 174 -4.13 -9.98 -0.44
N SER A 175 -3.85 -9.10 0.53
CA SER A 175 -4.72 -8.00 0.95
C SER A 175 -5.05 -7.09 -0.23
N TYR A 176 -4.06 -6.78 -1.06
CA TYR A 176 -4.28 -5.99 -2.26
C TYR A 176 -5.21 -6.68 -3.27
N ILE A 177 -4.99 -7.97 -3.56
CA ILE A 177 -5.86 -8.75 -4.46
C ILE A 177 -7.29 -8.79 -3.93
N LEU A 178 -7.45 -9.01 -2.63
CA LEU A 178 -8.75 -9.03 -1.96
C LEU A 178 -9.46 -7.68 -2.13
N LEU A 179 -8.78 -6.58 -1.84
CA LEU A 179 -9.32 -5.23 -1.97
C LEU A 179 -9.65 -4.87 -3.41
N TYR A 180 -8.82 -5.26 -4.37
CA TYR A 180 -9.11 -5.08 -5.79
C TYR A 180 -10.33 -5.90 -6.24
N SER A 181 -10.47 -7.13 -5.76
CA SER A 181 -11.64 -7.97 -6.07
C SER A 181 -12.93 -7.35 -5.54
N LEU A 182 -12.88 -6.78 -4.34
CA LEU A 182 -13.99 -6.07 -3.73
C LEU A 182 -14.32 -4.79 -4.50
N PHE A 183 -13.30 -4.01 -4.88
CA PHE A 183 -13.44 -2.84 -5.74
C PHE A 183 -14.13 -3.21 -7.06
N LYS A 184 -13.66 -4.24 -7.76
CA LYS A 184 -14.23 -4.66 -9.05
C LYS A 184 -15.71 -5.06 -8.91
N LYS A 185 -16.06 -5.79 -7.85
CA LYS A 185 -17.45 -6.14 -7.55
C LYS A 185 -18.30 -4.89 -7.31
N ARG A 186 -17.83 -3.97 -6.47
CA ARG A 186 -18.55 -2.72 -6.17
C ARG A 186 -18.71 -1.81 -7.38
N ASN A 187 -17.68 -1.74 -8.23
CA ASN A 187 -17.72 -0.92 -9.44
C ASN A 187 -18.75 -1.43 -10.46
N ALA A 188 -19.08 -2.73 -10.45
CA ALA A 188 -20.15 -3.29 -11.25
C ALA A 188 -21.55 -3.07 -10.65
N GLU A 189 -21.66 -3.01 -9.32
CA GLU A 189 -22.93 -2.84 -8.59
C GLU A 189 -23.38 -1.38 -8.47
N VAL A 190 -22.43 -0.45 -8.37
CA VAL A 190 -22.71 0.98 -8.14
C VAL A 190 -22.46 1.74 -9.45
N PRO A 191 -23.52 2.03 -10.23
CA PRO A 191 -23.39 2.87 -11.41
C PRO A 191 -22.90 4.28 -11.03
N TYR A 192 -22.51 5.08 -12.01
CA TYR A 192 -22.21 6.48 -11.76
C TYR A 192 -23.48 7.18 -11.29
N SER A 193 -23.35 8.07 -10.30
CA SER A 193 -24.43 9.01 -10.01
C SER A 193 -24.62 9.89 -11.25
N GLU A 194 -25.86 9.97 -11.72
CA GLU A 194 -26.27 11.02 -12.66
C GLU A 194 -26.47 12.28 -11.81
N ASP A 195 -25.38 13.00 -11.55
CA ASP A 195 -25.40 14.33 -10.93
C ASP A 195 -25.43 15.42 -12.00
#